data_AF-A0A962JM13-F1
#
_entry.id   AF-A0A962JM13-F1
#
_cell.length_a   1.000
_cell.length_b   1.000
_cell.length_c   1.000
_cell.angle_alpha   90.00
_cell.angle_beta   90.00
_cell.angle_gamma   90.00
#
_symmetry.space_group_name_H-M   'P 1'
#
loop_
_entity.id
_entity.type
_entity.pdbx_description
1 polymer ?
#
loop_
_entity_poly.entity_id
_entity_poly.type
_entity_poly.pdbx_seq_one_letter_code
_entity_poly.pdbx_strand_id
1 'polypeptide(L)'
;MTAIPSPEQLITIGRVQSPYGIKGWVWVYANTEPMTNIFGYMPWYVQIGKEWREVQAVEWREQGKGLVARFKDCHDRNAAEALHGAVIWTAKTNLPDLADGDYYWSDLIDANVWTVDGQFLGQVYSLMETGA
;
A
#
# COMPACT_ATOMS: atom_id res chain seq x y z
N MET A 1 11.70 19.08 2.87
CA MET A 1 12.18 17.82 3.45
C MET A 1 11.18 17.43 4.51
N THR A 2 10.18 16.65 4.13
CA THR A 2 9.21 16.11 5.09
C THR A 2 9.89 14.93 5.77
N ALA A 3 9.89 14.90 7.11
CA ALA A 3 10.41 13.75 7.84
C ALA A 3 9.54 12.53 7.53
N ILE A 4 10.17 11.38 7.27
CA ILE A 4 9.45 10.12 7.10
C ILE A 4 8.72 9.82 8.42
N PRO A 5 7.39 9.59 8.40
CA PRO A 5 6.63 9.25 9.60
C PRO A 5 7.16 7.98 10.28
N SER A 6 6.93 7.84 11.59
CA SER A 6 7.30 6.60 12.27
C SER A 6 6.49 5.42 11.70
N PRO A 7 7.03 4.19 11.68
CA PRO A 7 6.34 3.04 11.08
C PRO A 7 4.93 2.78 11.65
N GLU A 8 4.68 3.14 12.91
CA GLU A 8 3.36 3.01 13.57
C GLU A 8 2.28 3.97 13.01
N GLN A 9 2.70 5.05 12.35
CA GLN A 9 1.85 6.03 11.69
C GLN A 9 1.64 5.73 10.20
N LEU A 10 2.30 4.69 9.69
CA LEU A 10 2.20 4.24 8.31
C LEU A 10 1.24 3.06 8.19
N ILE A 11 0.60 2.96 7.04
CA ILE A 11 -0.27 1.85 6.64
C ILE A 11 0.10 1.42 5.23
N THR A 12 0.09 0.10 5.00
CA THR A 12 0.38 -0.47 3.69
C THR A 12 -0.82 -0.31 2.75
N ILE A 13 -0.59 0.27 1.57
CA ILE A 13 -1.62 0.49 0.55
C ILE A 13 -1.36 -0.27 -0.76
N GLY A 14 -0.20 -0.95 -0.87
CA GLY A 14 0.13 -1.72 -2.06
C GLY A 14 1.55 -2.26 -2.08
N ARG A 15 1.98 -2.73 -3.25
CA ARG A 15 3.35 -3.24 -3.47
C ARG A 15 3.83 -2.93 -4.89
N VAL A 16 5.11 -2.60 -5.00
CA VAL A 16 5.82 -2.56 -6.27
C VAL A 16 6.05 -3.98 -6.77
N GLN A 17 5.64 -4.24 -8.00
CA GLN A 17 5.81 -5.50 -8.72
C GLN A 17 6.86 -5.31 -9.84
N SER A 18 6.90 -6.22 -10.81
CA SER A 18 7.98 -6.29 -11.78
C SER A 18 8.14 -5.01 -12.62
N PRO A 19 9.35 -4.71 -13.12
CA PRO A 19 9.57 -3.61 -14.05
C PRO A 19 8.72 -3.74 -15.31
N TYR A 20 8.29 -2.61 -15.84
CA TYR A 20 7.56 -2.50 -17.10
C TYR A 20 8.41 -1.72 -18.13
N GLY A 21 8.86 -2.40 -19.18
CA GLY A 21 9.74 -1.80 -20.19
C GLY A 21 11.11 -1.40 -19.63
N ILE A 22 11.68 -0.32 -20.18
CA ILE A 22 13.05 0.15 -19.89
C ILE A 22 13.14 1.58 -19.34
N LYS A 23 12.02 2.31 -19.28
CA LYS A 23 11.98 3.73 -18.90
C LYS A 23 11.63 3.95 -17.41
N GLY A 24 12.01 3.00 -16.55
CA GLY A 24 11.75 3.09 -15.11
C GLY A 24 10.30 2.93 -14.66
N TRP A 25 9.45 2.32 -15.49
CA TRP A 25 8.08 1.98 -15.06
C TRP A 25 8.09 0.68 -14.26
N VAL A 26 7.14 0.55 -13.34
CA VAL A 26 6.90 -0.64 -12.54
C VAL A 26 5.41 -1.00 -12.56
N TRP A 27 5.12 -2.29 -12.48
CA TRP A 27 3.78 -2.74 -12.11
C TRP A 27 3.51 -2.41 -10.64
N VAL A 28 2.28 -2.03 -10.32
CA VAL A 28 1.83 -1.72 -8.96
C VAL A 28 0.63 -2.58 -8.63
N TYR A 29 0.72 -3.28 -7.51
CA TYR A 29 -0.43 -3.92 -6.88
C TYR A 29 -1.00 -2.96 -5.83
N ALA A 30 -2.29 -2.70 -5.88
CA ALA A 30 -2.98 -1.82 -4.94
C ALA A 30 -3.90 -2.64 -4.05
N ASN A 31 -3.90 -2.32 -2.75
CA ASN A 31 -4.83 -2.88 -1.77
C ASN A 31 -6.12 -2.04 -1.64
N THR A 32 -6.30 -1.07 -2.53
CA THR A 32 -7.39 -0.10 -2.49
C THR A 32 -8.48 -0.50 -3.46
N GLU A 33 -9.72 -0.10 -3.16
CA GLU A 33 -10.85 -0.31 -4.07
C GLU A 33 -11.54 1.04 -4.39
N PRO A 34 -11.66 1.43 -5.68
CA PRO A 34 -10.96 0.85 -6.85
C PRO A 34 -9.42 0.93 -6.73
N MET A 35 -8.70 0.09 -7.48
CA MET A 35 -7.22 0.01 -7.44
C MET A 35 -6.54 1.36 -7.71
N THR A 36 -7.15 2.22 -8.53
CA THR A 36 -6.62 3.54 -8.88
C THR A 36 -6.58 4.52 -7.71
N ASN A 37 -7.33 4.27 -6.63
CA ASN A 37 -7.33 5.11 -5.43
C ASN A 37 -5.95 5.21 -4.76
N ILE A 38 -5.09 4.21 -4.95
CA ILE A 38 -3.71 4.23 -4.41
C ILE A 38 -2.95 5.52 -4.78
N PHE A 39 -3.21 6.09 -5.97
CA PHE A 39 -2.55 7.31 -6.44
C PHE A 39 -3.09 8.60 -5.80
N GLY A 40 -4.22 8.53 -5.10
CA GLY A 40 -4.76 9.63 -4.30
C GLY A 40 -4.06 9.77 -2.94
N TYR A 41 -3.43 8.71 -2.44
CA TYR A 41 -2.76 8.70 -1.14
C TYR A 41 -1.29 9.08 -1.28
N MET A 42 -0.95 10.36 -1.17
CA MET A 42 0.42 10.86 -1.30
C MET A 42 0.87 11.60 -0.03
N PRO A 43 2.18 11.59 0.30
CA PRO A 43 3.26 10.86 -0.39
C PRO A 43 3.23 9.34 -0.14
N TRP A 44 3.93 8.59 -1.00
CA TRP A 44 4.23 7.18 -0.77
C TRP A 44 5.58 7.01 -0.08
N TYR A 45 5.67 6.00 0.76
CA TYR A 45 6.90 5.57 1.39
C TYR A 45 7.16 4.11 1.05
N VAL A 46 8.40 3.77 0.73
CA VAL A 46 8.83 2.40 0.50
C VAL A 46 10.01 2.07 1.40
N GLN A 47 10.06 0.82 1.84
CA GLN A 47 11.20 0.30 2.60
C GLN A 47 12.07 -0.55 1.68
N ILE A 48 13.34 -0.17 1.54
CA ILE A 48 14.35 -0.91 0.77
C ILE A 48 15.43 -1.36 1.75
N GLY A 49 15.46 -2.66 2.05
CA GLY A 49 16.31 -3.18 3.12
C GLY A 49 15.94 -2.58 4.47
N LYS A 50 16.84 -1.78 5.07
CA LYS A 50 16.61 -1.09 6.35
C LYS A 50 16.27 0.39 6.19
N GLU A 51 16.31 0.91 4.97
CA GLU A 51 16.10 2.33 4.69
C GLU A 51 14.68 2.60 4.24
N TRP A 52 14.09 3.64 4.80
CA TRP A 52 12.84 4.20 4.30
C TRP A 52 13.14 5.29 3.29
N ARG A 53 12.35 5.31 2.21
CA ARG A 53 12.44 6.33 1.16
C ARG A 53 11.05 6.81 0.81
N GLU A 54 10.91 8.13 0.69
CA GLU A 54 9.76 8.73 0.04
C GLU A 54 9.86 8.48 -1.47
N VAL A 55 8.77 8.03 -2.09
CA VAL A 55 8.66 7.90 -3.55
C VAL A 55 7.42 8.62 -4.04
N GLN A 56 7.54 9.22 -5.22
CA GLN A 56 6.43 9.91 -5.85
C GLN A 56 6.17 9.30 -7.22
N ALA A 57 4.98 8.73 -7.41
CA ALA A 57 4.48 8.40 -8.73
C ALA A 57 4.21 9.69 -9.52
N VAL A 58 4.95 9.91 -10.60
CA VAL A 58 4.82 11.10 -11.47
C VAL A 58 3.96 10.84 -12.69
N GLU A 59 3.89 9.59 -13.13
CA GLU A 59 3.01 9.13 -14.18
C GLU A 59 2.45 7.76 -13.80
N TRP A 60 1.20 7.50 -14.16
CA TRP A 60 0.58 6.20 -13.98
C TRP A 60 -0.51 5.99 -15.03
N ARG A 61 -0.87 4.73 -15.25
CA ARG A 61 -2.01 4.34 -16.09
C ARG A 61 -2.44 2.92 -15.77
N GLU A 62 -3.70 2.62 -16.09
CA GLU A 62 -4.18 1.25 -16.15
C GLU A 62 -3.55 0.53 -17.37
N GLN A 63 -3.16 -0.73 -17.17
CA GLN A 63 -2.65 -1.61 -18.21
C GLN A 63 -3.27 -2.99 -18.04
N GLY A 64 -4.22 -3.32 -18.93
CA GLY A 64 -4.99 -4.56 -18.83
C GLY A 64 -5.79 -4.59 -17.52
N LYS A 65 -5.48 -5.54 -16.64
CA LYS A 65 -6.13 -5.71 -15.33
C LYS A 65 -5.30 -5.18 -14.15
N GLY A 66 -4.26 -4.39 -14.42
CA GLY A 66 -3.38 -3.88 -13.37
C GLY A 66 -2.95 -2.44 -13.61
N LEU A 67 -2.07 -1.96 -12.73
CA LEU A 67 -1.57 -0.59 -12.75
C LEU A 67 -0.08 -0.58 -13.07
N VAL A 68 0.35 0.40 -13.87
CA VAL A 68 1.77 0.73 -14.02
C VAL A 68 2.00 2.17 -13.61
N ALA A 69 3.13 2.41 -12.95
CA ALA A 69 3.54 3.74 -12.51
C ALA A 69 5.02 3.98 -12.81
N ARG A 70 5.37 5.25 -13.02
CA ARG A 70 6.75 5.72 -13.11
C ARG A 70 7.01 6.63 -11.92
N PHE A 71 8.06 6.33 -11.18
CA PHE A 71 8.47 7.17 -10.05
C PHE A 71 9.40 8.29 -10.50
N LYS A 72 9.38 9.41 -9.77
CA LYS A 72 10.16 10.61 -10.10
C LYS A 72 11.64 10.30 -10.35
N ASP A 73 12.25 9.53 -9.46
CA ASP A 73 13.68 9.21 -9.45
C ASP A 73 14.00 7.84 -10.10
N CYS A 74 13.02 7.24 -10.80
CA CYS A 74 13.18 5.96 -11.47
C CYS A 74 13.16 6.17 -13.00
N HIS A 75 14.35 6.20 -13.61
CA HIS A 75 14.52 6.56 -15.02
C HIS A 75 14.84 5.38 -15.94
N ASP A 76 15.29 4.26 -15.38
CA ASP A 76 15.68 3.08 -16.15
C ASP A 76 15.18 1.77 -15.51
N ARG A 77 15.39 0.66 -16.21
CA ARG A 77 14.98 -0.66 -15.74
C ARG A 77 15.68 -1.07 -14.44
N ASN A 78 16.94 -0.71 -14.26
CA ASN A 78 17.73 -1.12 -13.11
C ASN A 78 17.20 -0.45 -11.83
N ALA A 79 16.85 0.84 -11.91
CA ALA A 79 16.19 1.57 -10.83
C ALA A 79 14.83 0.96 -10.49
N ALA A 80 14.07 0.54 -11.49
CA ALA A 80 12.79 -0.15 -11.29
C ALA A 80 12.96 -1.52 -10.62
N GLU A 81 13.99 -2.29 -11.01
CA GLU A 81 14.33 -3.58 -10.41
C GLU A 81 14.74 -3.45 -8.94
N ALA A 82 15.45 -2.37 -8.58
CA ALA A 82 15.82 -2.09 -7.19
C ALA A 82 14.61 -1.85 -6.27
N LEU A 83 13.45 -1.51 -6.84
CA LEU A 83 12.19 -1.30 -6.12
C LEU A 83 11.29 -2.54 -6.13
N HIS A 84 11.65 -3.58 -6.89
CA HIS A 84 10.82 -4.76 -7.03
C HIS A 84 10.54 -5.43 -5.67
N GLY A 85 9.27 -5.66 -5.36
CA GLY A 85 8.82 -6.25 -4.11
C GLY A 85 8.70 -5.27 -2.94
N ALA A 86 9.09 -4.00 -3.11
CA ALA A 86 8.97 -3.00 -2.07
C ALA A 86 7.49 -2.75 -1.73
N VAL A 87 7.20 -2.75 -0.43
CA VAL A 87 5.85 -2.45 0.09
C VAL A 87 5.64 -0.94 0.04
N ILE A 88 4.45 -0.53 -0.43
CA ILE A 88 4.06 0.88 -0.55
C ILE A 88 3.22 1.23 0.66
N TRP A 89 3.65 2.28 1.36
CA TRP A 89 3.04 2.80 2.56
C TRP A 89 2.58 4.25 2.37
N THR A 90 1.59 4.68 3.13
CA THR A 90 1.22 6.09 3.28
C THR A 90 0.95 6.40 4.74
N ALA A 91 0.92 7.68 5.11
CA ALA A 91 0.57 8.09 6.47
C ALA A 91 -0.92 7.83 6.72
N LYS A 92 -1.27 7.33 7.91
CA LYS A 92 -2.68 7.13 8.31
C LYS A 92 -3.54 8.39 8.15
N THR A 93 -2.95 9.55 8.37
CA THR A 93 -3.60 10.87 8.20
C THR A 93 -3.92 11.23 6.74
N ASN A 94 -3.36 10.50 5.76
CA ASN A 94 -3.63 10.74 4.34
C ASN A 94 -4.83 9.94 3.84
N LEU A 95 -5.32 8.99 4.63
CA LEU A 95 -6.54 8.29 4.29
C LEU A 95 -7.75 9.14 4.71
N PRO A 96 -8.86 9.09 3.95
CA PRO A 96 -10.08 9.74 4.36
C PRO A 96 -10.54 9.20 5.72
N ASP A 97 -11.17 10.06 6.51
CA ASP A 97 -11.85 9.66 7.74
C ASP A 97 -12.86 8.55 7.39
N LEU A 98 -12.70 7.39 8.02
CA LEU A 98 -13.66 6.28 7.90
C LEU A 98 -15.00 6.73 8.49
N ALA A 99 -16.11 6.38 7.84
CA ALA A 99 -17.42 6.51 8.47
C ALA A 99 -17.52 5.54 9.65
N ASP A 100 -18.39 5.84 10.62
CA ASP A 100 -18.57 5.02 11.81
C ASP A 100 -18.99 3.58 11.40
N GLY A 101 -18.10 2.61 11.60
CA GLY A 101 -18.29 1.21 11.19
C GLY A 101 -17.34 0.67 10.10
N ASP A 102 -16.58 1.53 9.43
CA ASP A 102 -15.58 1.10 8.44
C ASP A 102 -14.20 0.92 9.12
N TYR A 103 -13.52 -0.17 8.81
CA TYR A 103 -12.16 -0.46 9.31
C TYR A 103 -11.24 -0.74 8.12
N TYR A 104 -10.03 -0.17 8.12
CA TYR A 104 -9.03 -0.61 7.16
C TYR A 104 -8.65 -2.06 7.47
N TRP A 105 -8.48 -2.88 6.43
CA TRP A 105 -8.09 -4.29 6.60
C TRP A 105 -6.83 -4.47 7.46
N SER A 106 -5.92 -3.49 7.43
CA SER A 106 -4.72 -3.47 8.26
C SER A 106 -4.99 -3.32 9.76
N ASP A 107 -6.12 -2.73 10.14
CA ASP A 107 -6.49 -2.50 11.54
C ASP A 107 -7.17 -3.73 12.17
N LEU A 108 -7.63 -4.67 11.35
CA LEU A 108 -8.32 -5.87 11.80
C LEU A 108 -7.40 -7.09 11.90
N ILE A 109 -6.29 -7.14 11.18
CA ILE A 109 -5.32 -8.25 11.30
C ILE A 109 -4.67 -8.22 12.69
N ASP A 110 -4.58 -9.38 13.35
CA ASP A 110 -4.11 -9.60 14.73
C ASP A 110 -5.04 -9.10 15.86
N ALA A 111 -6.25 -8.61 15.54
CA ALA A 111 -7.24 -8.26 16.55
C ALA A 111 -7.73 -9.52 17.30
N ASN A 112 -7.79 -9.44 18.64
CA ASN A 112 -8.34 -10.51 19.47
C ASN A 112 -9.86 -10.55 19.34
N VAL A 113 -10.40 -11.69 18.93
CA VAL A 113 -11.84 -11.94 18.76
C VAL A 113 -12.42 -12.56 20.02
N TRP A 114 -13.50 -11.98 20.52
CA TRP A 114 -14.24 -12.45 21.69
C TRP A 114 -15.72 -12.61 21.35
N THR A 115 -16.40 -13.58 21.94
CA THR A 115 -17.87 -13.64 21.92
C THR A 115 -18.46 -12.60 22.86
N VAL A 116 -19.73 -12.25 22.68
CA VAL A 116 -20.49 -11.41 23.62
C VAL A 116 -20.54 -11.98 25.04
N ASP A 117 -20.41 -13.30 25.17
CA ASP A 117 -20.36 -14.00 26.45
C ASP A 117 -18.94 -14.06 27.06
N GLY A 118 -17.96 -13.36 26.46
CA GLY A 118 -16.60 -13.24 26.97
C GLY A 118 -15.67 -14.41 26.65
N GLN A 119 -16.02 -15.27 25.69
CA GLN A 119 -15.17 -16.38 25.27
C GLN A 119 -14.16 -15.93 24.19
N PHE A 120 -12.88 -16.20 24.40
CA PHE A 120 -11.83 -15.93 23.41
C PHE A 120 -11.92 -16.92 22.24
N LEU A 121 -12.00 -16.39 21.01
CA LEU A 121 -12.12 -17.18 19.78
C LEU A 121 -10.81 -17.25 18.98
N GLY A 122 -9.87 -16.33 19.21
CA GLY A 122 -8.58 -16.30 18.51
C GLY A 122 -8.23 -14.91 17.98
N GLN A 123 -7.29 -14.87 17.05
CA GLN A 123 -6.88 -13.64 16.36
C GLN A 123 -7.35 -13.67 14.91
N VAL A 124 -7.74 -12.50 14.39
CA VAL A 124 -8.13 -12.35 12.99
C VAL A 124 -6.90 -12.57 12.11
N TYR A 125 -6.87 -13.73 11.44
CA TYR A 125 -5.78 -14.11 10.53
C TYR A 125 -5.97 -13.54 9.12
N SER A 126 -7.22 -13.46 8.64
CA SER A 126 -7.58 -12.91 7.34
C SER A 126 -9.06 -12.64 7.27
N LEU A 127 -9.48 -11.55 6.64
CA LEU A 127 -10.88 -11.32 6.26
C LEU A 127 -11.15 -11.98 4.89
N MET A 128 -12.25 -12.70 4.78
CA MET A 128 -12.76 -13.21 3.50
C MET A 128 -14.04 -12.44 3.16
N GLU A 129 -14.02 -11.73 2.04
CA GLU A 129 -15.20 -11.04 1.53
C GLU A 129 -16.17 -12.06 0.94
N THR A 130 -17.32 -12.25 1.57
CA THR A 130 -18.46 -12.94 0.97
C THR A 130 -19.38 -11.88 0.37
N GLY A 131 -19.07 -11.45 -0.86
CA GLY A 131 -19.82 -10.41 -1.57
C GLY A 131 -21.34 -10.62 -1.57
N ALA A 132 -22.08 -9.51 -1.59
CA ALA A 132 -23.53 -9.45 -1.78
C ALA A 132 -23.88 -8.86 -3.15
#